data_AF-A0A7W8JNS7-F1
#
_entry.id   AF-A0A7W8JNS7-F1
#
_cell.length_a   1.000
_cell.length_b   1.000
_cell.length_c   1.000
_cell.angle_alpha   90.00
_cell.angle_beta   90.00
_cell.angle_gamma   90.00
#
_symmetry.space_group_name_H-M   'P 1'
#
loop_
_entity.id
_entity.type
_entity.pdbx_description
1 polymer ?
#
loop_
_entity_poly.entity_id
_entity_poly.type
_entity_poly.pdbx_seq_one_letter_code
_entity_poly.pdbx_strand_id
1 'polypeptide(L)'
;MSNEDFEKTKKMLAEINAVVIGMDPSIRPATFEILVSRYLGSPGAGASITPKAKVKETDSSDEAPDTTDLGAFINSFDTKKPADAVMVLVAWLYSNYGAYAISIKELKELADSCGLTVPARVDMTLRQGKSGGKSLFVQQNKSWKPTVSGEIFLKDTYKISKGTKSLPQE
;
A
#
# COMPACT_ATOMS: atom_id res chain seq x y z
N MET A 1 -13.29 6.63 31.83
CA MET A 1 -12.52 7.89 31.94
C MET A 1 -12.82 8.46 33.30
N SER A 2 -11.81 8.58 34.14
CA SER A 2 -11.96 9.07 35.52
C SER A 2 -12.13 10.59 35.49
N ASN A 3 -12.82 11.19 36.47
CA ASN A 3 -12.91 12.66 36.58
C ASN A 3 -11.52 13.33 36.63
N GLU A 4 -10.52 12.63 37.13
CA GLU A 4 -9.12 13.06 37.13
C GLU A 4 -8.50 13.15 35.73
N ASP A 5 -8.90 12.26 34.81
CA ASP A 5 -8.43 12.27 33.41
C ASP A 5 -9.02 13.45 32.65
N PHE A 6 -10.26 13.82 32.99
CA PHE A 6 -10.96 14.96 32.39
C PHE A 6 -10.30 16.29 32.79
N GLU A 7 -10.00 16.49 34.08
CA GLU A 7 -9.33 17.71 34.55
C GLU A 7 -7.90 17.83 34.01
N LYS A 8 -7.16 16.71 33.89
CA LYS A 8 -5.84 16.69 33.24
C LYS A 8 -5.92 17.08 31.77
N THR A 9 -6.87 16.52 31.02
CA THR A 9 -7.08 16.84 29.60
C THR A 9 -7.44 18.31 29.39
N LYS A 10 -8.31 18.86 30.24
CA LYS A 10 -8.69 20.27 30.21
C LYS A 10 -7.50 21.20 30.46
N LYS A 11 -6.66 20.88 31.46
CA LYS A 11 -5.44 21.63 31.74
C LYS A 11 -4.46 21.60 30.56
N MET A 12 -4.27 20.41 29.96
CA MET A 12 -3.40 20.25 28.79
C MET A 12 -3.91 21.00 27.56
N LEU A 13 -5.21 21.00 27.29
CA LEU A 13 -5.79 21.79 26.19
C LEU A 13 -5.59 23.29 26.38
N ALA A 14 -5.68 23.79 27.63
CA ALA A 14 -5.39 25.18 27.93
C ALA A 14 -3.91 25.55 27.67
N GLU A 15 -2.99 24.65 28.03
CA GLU A 15 -1.57 24.80 27.75
C GLU A 15 -1.27 24.80 26.24
N ILE A 16 -1.88 23.88 25.47
CA ILE A 16 -1.76 23.84 24.01
C ILE A 16 -2.26 25.14 23.39
N ASN A 17 -3.41 25.64 23.82
CA ASN A 17 -3.97 26.89 23.31
C ASN A 17 -3.05 28.10 23.58
N ALA A 18 -2.42 28.15 24.77
CA ALA A 18 -1.46 29.20 25.09
C ALA A 18 -0.24 29.21 24.14
N VAL A 19 0.27 28.03 23.78
CA VAL A 19 1.36 27.88 22.80
C VAL A 19 0.91 28.33 21.41
N VAL A 20 -0.28 27.91 20.98
CA VAL A 20 -0.81 28.20 19.64
C VAL A 20 -1.10 29.69 19.44
N ILE A 21 -1.48 30.44 20.48
CA ILE A 21 -1.70 31.90 20.40
C ILE A 21 -0.40 32.64 20.05
N GLY A 22 0.76 32.16 20.52
CA GLY A 22 2.07 32.75 20.23
C GLY A 22 2.58 32.46 18.82
N MET A 23 1.90 31.59 18.05
CA MET A 23 2.31 31.19 16.72
C MET A 23 1.63 32.01 15.62
N ASP A 24 2.25 32.02 14.45
CA ASP A 24 1.73 32.66 13.25
C ASP A 24 0.31 32.14 12.92
N PRO A 25 -0.68 33.01 12.63
CA PRO A 25 -2.06 32.61 12.38
C PRO A 25 -2.23 31.52 11.33
N SER A 26 -1.37 31.48 10.30
CA SER A 26 -1.48 30.54 9.19
C SER A 26 -1.10 29.11 9.55
N ILE A 27 -0.34 28.89 10.64
CA ILE A 27 0.13 27.56 11.05
C ILE A 27 -0.54 27.05 12.33
N ARG A 28 -1.41 27.84 12.96
CA ARG A 28 -2.14 27.48 14.19
C ARG A 28 -2.95 26.18 14.05
N PRO A 29 -3.73 25.97 12.97
CA PRO A 29 -4.55 24.76 12.85
C PRO A 29 -3.69 23.49 12.81
N ALA A 30 -2.65 23.50 11.97
CA ALA A 30 -1.72 22.37 11.83
C ALA A 30 -0.94 22.11 13.12
N THR A 31 -0.52 23.16 13.83
CA THR A 31 0.22 22.98 15.08
C THR A 31 -0.66 22.46 16.21
N PHE A 32 -1.92 22.90 16.28
CA PHE A 32 -2.89 22.39 17.25
C PHE A 32 -3.12 20.89 17.07
N GLU A 33 -3.32 20.43 15.84
CA GLU A 33 -3.50 19.01 15.52
C GLU A 33 -2.29 18.16 15.93
N ILE A 34 -1.07 18.64 15.65
CA ILE A 34 0.18 17.95 16.02
C ILE A 34 0.31 17.84 17.54
N LEU A 35 0.05 18.92 18.28
CA LEU A 35 0.17 18.95 19.73
C LEU A 35 -0.92 18.08 20.40
N VAL A 36 -2.17 18.21 19.95
CA VAL A 36 -3.27 17.36 20.46
C VAL A 36 -2.97 15.89 20.23
N SER A 37 -2.50 15.51 19.03
CA SER A 37 -2.14 14.13 18.71
C SER A 37 -1.00 13.59 19.58
N ARG A 38 0.02 14.42 19.84
CA ARG A 38 1.20 14.01 20.62
C ARG A 38 0.90 13.86 22.11
N TYR A 39 0.04 14.70 22.68
CA TYR A 39 -0.19 14.76 24.12
C TYR A 39 -1.42 13.98 24.58
N LEU A 40 -2.49 13.94 23.78
CA LEU A 40 -3.72 13.25 24.16
C LEU A 40 -3.83 11.83 23.61
N GLY A 41 -2.92 11.44 22.71
CA GLY A 41 -2.94 10.14 22.05
C GLY A 41 -4.22 10.00 21.21
N SER A 42 -4.09 10.14 19.89
CA SER A 42 -5.25 10.07 18.99
C SER A 42 -6.06 8.78 19.20
N PRO A 43 -7.35 8.84 19.57
CA PRO A 43 -8.28 7.79 19.18
C PRO A 43 -8.49 8.01 17.68
N GLY A 44 -7.86 7.14 16.90
CA GLY A 44 -7.50 7.37 15.50
C GLY A 44 -8.56 8.07 14.65
N ALA A 45 -8.14 9.13 13.96
CA ALA A 45 -8.60 9.50 12.63
C ALA A 45 -7.86 10.77 12.17
N GLY A 46 -7.14 10.63 11.05
CA GLY A 46 -7.29 11.54 9.91
C GLY A 46 -6.74 12.98 9.98
N ALA A 47 -5.79 13.20 9.06
CA ALA A 47 -5.48 14.46 8.36
C ALA A 47 -4.64 15.53 9.10
N SER A 48 -3.43 15.82 8.59
CA SER A 48 -3.24 16.95 7.67
C SER A 48 -1.77 17.18 7.24
N ILE A 49 -1.55 17.14 5.92
CA ILE A 49 -0.82 18.10 5.05
C ILE A 49 0.71 18.34 5.28
N THR A 50 1.48 17.83 4.30
CA THR A 50 2.89 18.01 3.86
C THR A 50 3.57 19.41 4.05
N PRO A 51 4.92 19.53 4.15
CA PRO A 51 5.85 19.32 3.00
C PRO A 51 7.29 18.78 3.28
N LYS A 52 7.77 17.94 2.35
CA LYS A 52 9.13 17.86 1.76
C LYS A 52 10.37 17.73 2.70
N ALA A 53 10.97 16.54 2.75
CA ALA A 53 12.38 16.23 2.38
C ALA A 53 12.89 14.93 3.05
N LYS A 54 13.47 14.06 2.21
CA LYS A 54 14.38 12.92 2.49
C LYS A 54 14.75 12.70 3.97
N VAL A 55 14.26 11.62 4.58
CA VAL A 55 15.10 10.63 5.30
C VAL A 55 14.42 9.26 5.19
N LYS A 56 15.25 8.25 5.05
CA LYS A 56 15.01 6.82 4.93
C LYS A 56 14.72 6.25 6.32
N GLU A 57 13.51 5.73 6.57
CA GLU A 57 13.20 4.79 7.65
C GLU A 57 11.84 4.16 7.29
N THR A 58 11.81 2.91 6.83
CA THR A 58 11.38 1.76 7.65
C THR A 58 10.24 2.10 8.60
N ASP A 59 9.02 2.19 8.04
CA ASP A 59 7.82 1.86 8.80
C ASP A 59 6.94 1.01 7.89
N SER A 60 7.30 -0.27 7.81
CA SER A 60 6.34 -1.29 7.41
C SER A 60 5.47 -1.55 8.62
N SER A 61 4.50 -0.67 8.84
CA SER A 61 3.33 -0.99 9.63
C SER A 61 2.80 -2.34 9.12
N ASP A 62 2.74 -3.30 10.04
CA ASP A 62 2.28 -4.68 9.84
C ASP A 62 0.76 -4.75 9.60
N GLU A 63 0.20 -3.76 8.90
CA GLU A 63 -1.16 -3.80 8.39
C GLU A 63 -1.12 -4.50 7.04
N ALA A 64 -1.90 -5.57 6.91
CA ALA A 64 -2.10 -6.24 5.63
C ALA A 64 -2.55 -5.19 4.60
N PRO A 65 -1.94 -5.13 3.41
CA PRO A 65 -2.33 -4.16 2.41
C PRO A 65 -3.81 -4.37 2.06
N ASP A 66 -4.57 -3.28 1.96
CA ASP A 66 -5.96 -3.37 1.56
C ASP A 66 -6.04 -3.85 0.10
N THR A 67 -6.49 -5.08 -0.08
CA THR A 67 -6.63 -5.74 -1.39
C THR A 67 -7.95 -5.40 -2.08
N THR A 68 -8.83 -4.64 -1.42
CA THR A 68 -10.18 -4.31 -1.88
C THR A 68 -10.16 -3.22 -2.93
N ASP A 69 -9.29 -2.22 -2.76
CA ASP A 69 -9.07 -1.15 -3.73
C ASP A 69 -7.72 -1.31 -4.45
N LEU A 70 -7.76 -1.43 -5.77
CA LEU A 70 -6.59 -1.57 -6.62
C LEU A 70 -5.68 -0.34 -6.54
N GLY A 71 -6.26 0.86 -6.42
CA GLY A 71 -5.50 2.10 -6.30
C GLY A 71 -4.75 2.18 -4.97
N ALA A 72 -5.43 1.94 -3.86
CA ALA A 72 -4.81 1.86 -2.53
C ALA A 72 -3.72 0.77 -2.46
N PHE A 73 -4.00 -0.42 -3.03
CA PHE A 73 -3.04 -1.52 -3.06
C PHE A 73 -1.76 -1.12 -3.82
N ILE A 74 -1.88 -0.56 -5.02
CA ILE A 74 -0.73 -0.13 -5.82
C ILE A 74 0.07 0.97 -5.10
N ASN A 75 -0.62 1.94 -4.50
CA ASN A 75 0.03 3.04 -3.77
C ASN A 75 0.79 2.58 -2.53
N SER A 76 0.45 1.43 -1.96
CA SER A 76 1.17 0.85 -0.83
C SER A 76 2.56 0.29 -1.22
N PHE A 77 2.83 0.11 -2.52
CA PHE A 77 4.09 -0.45 -3.01
C PHE A 77 4.88 0.55 -3.87
N ASP A 78 6.21 0.51 -3.75
CA ASP A 78 7.10 1.36 -4.53
C ASP A 78 7.21 0.85 -5.98
N THR A 79 6.44 1.43 -6.90
CA THR A 79 6.38 1.05 -8.32
C THR A 79 7.31 1.88 -9.22
N LYS A 80 8.43 2.37 -8.68
CA LYS A 80 9.44 3.15 -9.44
C LYS A 80 9.97 2.44 -10.68
N LYS A 81 10.05 1.11 -10.65
CA LYS A 81 10.47 0.31 -11.81
C LYS A 81 9.25 -0.25 -12.52
N PRO A 82 9.19 -0.18 -13.86
CA PRO A 82 8.10 -0.77 -14.62
C PRO A 82 7.94 -2.28 -14.36
N ALA A 83 9.04 -3.00 -14.13
CA ALA A 83 9.02 -4.43 -13.80
C ALA A 83 8.33 -4.70 -12.46
N ASP A 84 8.54 -3.84 -11.46
CA ASP A 84 7.95 -3.98 -10.13
C ASP A 84 6.45 -3.66 -10.18
N ALA A 85 6.03 -2.70 -11.02
CA ALA A 85 4.62 -2.41 -11.29
C ALA A 85 3.86 -3.64 -11.82
N VAL A 86 4.47 -4.41 -12.73
CA VAL A 86 3.88 -5.67 -13.21
C VAL A 86 3.71 -6.67 -12.06
N MET A 87 4.71 -6.80 -11.18
CA MET A 87 4.63 -7.73 -10.06
C MET A 87 3.56 -7.34 -9.05
N VAL A 88 3.37 -6.04 -8.78
CA VAL A 88 2.30 -5.53 -7.91
C VAL A 88 0.93 -5.84 -8.52
N LEU A 89 0.74 -5.62 -9.82
CA LEU A 89 -0.51 -5.98 -10.50
C LEU A 89 -0.81 -7.49 -10.40
N VAL A 90 0.21 -8.32 -10.62
CA VAL A 90 0.07 -9.77 -10.47
C VAL A 90 -0.23 -10.16 -9.02
N ALA A 91 0.38 -9.51 -8.05
CA ALA A 91 0.11 -9.72 -6.63
C ALA A 91 -1.37 -9.41 -6.31
N TRP A 92 -1.88 -8.28 -6.80
CA TRP A 92 -3.29 -7.93 -6.64
C TRP A 92 -4.24 -8.95 -7.29
N LEU A 93 -3.93 -9.39 -8.51
CA LEU A 93 -4.72 -10.41 -9.21
C LEU A 93 -4.70 -11.74 -8.48
N TYR A 94 -3.54 -12.14 -7.95
CA TYR A 94 -3.41 -13.34 -7.12
C TYR A 94 -4.22 -13.22 -5.82
N SER A 95 -4.25 -12.04 -5.21
CA SER A 95 -5.03 -11.78 -4.00
C SER A 95 -6.54 -11.87 -4.23
N ASN A 96 -7.00 -11.60 -5.46
CA ASN A 96 -8.41 -11.64 -5.80
C ASN A 96 -8.85 -13.02 -6.31
N TYR A 97 -8.13 -13.56 -7.30
CA TYR A 97 -8.53 -14.75 -8.07
C TYR A 97 -7.64 -15.98 -7.84
N GLY A 98 -6.57 -15.84 -7.06
CA GLY A 98 -5.66 -16.93 -6.73
C GLY A 98 -4.75 -17.35 -7.90
N ALA A 99 -4.45 -18.65 -7.97
CA ALA A 99 -3.47 -19.20 -8.91
C ALA A 99 -4.09 -19.52 -10.28
N TYR A 100 -4.52 -18.48 -10.99
CA TYR A 100 -5.08 -18.61 -12.35
C TYR A 100 -4.09 -18.21 -13.44
N ALA A 101 -4.47 -18.46 -14.69
CA ALA A 101 -3.67 -18.11 -15.85
C ALA A 101 -3.97 -16.66 -16.26
N ILE A 102 -3.06 -15.75 -15.94
CA ILE A 102 -3.14 -14.31 -16.19
C ILE A 102 -2.72 -14.01 -17.63
N SER A 103 -3.52 -13.26 -18.37
CA SER A 103 -3.16 -12.86 -19.73
C SER A 103 -2.29 -11.60 -19.75
N ILE A 104 -1.43 -11.45 -20.76
CA ILE A 104 -0.63 -10.22 -20.91
C ILE A 104 -1.53 -9.02 -21.24
N LYS A 105 -2.64 -9.25 -21.94
CA LYS A 105 -3.60 -8.22 -22.32
C LYS A 105 -4.28 -7.64 -21.09
N GLU A 106 -4.75 -8.50 -20.20
CA GLU A 106 -5.37 -8.13 -18.91
C GLU A 106 -4.41 -7.30 -18.03
N LEU A 107 -3.13 -7.69 -17.93
CA LEU A 107 -2.14 -6.91 -17.18
C LEU A 107 -1.92 -5.51 -17.77
N LYS A 108 -1.98 -5.36 -19.10
CA LYS A 108 -1.84 -4.06 -19.76
C LYS A 108 -3.08 -3.21 -19.53
N GLU A 109 -4.27 -3.77 -19.69
CA GLU A 109 -5.54 -3.07 -19.47
C GLU A 109 -5.66 -2.58 -18.02
N LEU A 110 -5.24 -3.40 -17.05
CA LEU A 110 -5.19 -3.00 -15.64
C LEU A 110 -4.14 -1.92 -15.38
N ALA A 111 -2.96 -2.03 -15.98
CA ALA A 111 -1.93 -1.00 -15.85
C ALA A 111 -2.42 0.35 -16.39
N ASP A 112 -3.03 0.35 -17.57
CA ASP A 112 -3.59 1.55 -18.20
C ASP A 112 -4.73 2.15 -17.36
N SER A 113 -5.60 1.30 -16.79
CA SER A 113 -6.70 1.71 -15.92
C SER A 113 -6.21 2.37 -14.62
N CYS A 114 -5.04 1.99 -14.13
CA CYS A 114 -4.43 2.53 -12.93
C CYS A 114 -3.42 3.66 -13.20
N GLY A 115 -3.14 3.98 -14.46
CA GLY A 115 -2.09 4.93 -14.84
C GLY A 115 -0.67 4.44 -14.49
N LEU A 116 -0.47 3.14 -14.35
CA LEU A 116 0.84 2.55 -14.07
C LEU A 116 1.65 2.39 -15.35
N THR A 117 2.92 2.80 -15.31
CA THR A 117 3.85 2.56 -16.42
C THR A 117 4.38 1.13 -16.37
N VAL A 118 3.93 0.29 -17.29
CA VAL A 118 4.43 -1.08 -17.47
C VAL A 118 5.40 -1.19 -18.65
N PRO A 119 6.34 -2.15 -18.63
CA PRO A 119 7.28 -2.34 -19.73
C PRO A 119 6.55 -2.87 -20.97
N ALA A 120 7.04 -2.49 -22.16
CA ALA A 120 6.47 -2.95 -23.44
C ALA A 120 6.42 -4.49 -23.55
N ARG A 121 7.40 -5.16 -22.91
CA ARG A 121 7.58 -6.61 -22.85
C ARG A 121 7.29 -7.15 -21.45
N VAL A 122 6.01 -7.13 -21.07
CA VAL A 122 5.51 -7.74 -19.81
C VAL A 122 5.84 -9.24 -19.75
N ASP A 123 5.81 -9.92 -20.90
CA ASP A 123 6.19 -11.33 -21.05
C ASP A 123 7.62 -11.63 -20.55
N MET A 124 8.57 -10.74 -20.84
CA MET A 124 9.95 -10.90 -20.39
C MET A 124 10.09 -10.67 -18.89
N THR A 125 9.29 -9.77 -18.32
CA THR A 125 9.28 -9.51 -16.87
C THR A 125 8.83 -10.76 -16.11
N LEU A 126 7.74 -11.39 -16.55
CA LEU A 126 7.22 -12.62 -15.94
C LEU A 126 8.18 -13.81 -16.15
N ARG A 127 8.81 -13.90 -17.34
CA ARG A 127 9.78 -14.95 -17.64
C ARG A 127 11.08 -14.83 -16.83
N GLN A 128 11.51 -13.61 -16.55
CA GLN A 128 12.73 -13.34 -15.78
C GLN A 128 12.51 -13.41 -14.27
N GLY A 129 11.26 -13.32 -13.81
CA GLY A 129 10.89 -13.44 -12.41
C GLY A 129 11.34 -14.78 -11.81
N LYS A 130 12.33 -14.72 -10.91
CA LYS A 130 12.84 -15.88 -10.18
C LYS A 130 13.00 -15.56 -8.69
N SER A 131 12.74 -16.54 -7.83
CA SER A 131 13.08 -16.50 -6.41
C SER A 131 13.79 -17.80 -6.03
N GLY A 132 14.90 -17.70 -5.31
CA GLY A 132 15.72 -18.86 -4.94
C GLY A 132 16.17 -19.70 -6.16
N GLY A 133 16.40 -19.06 -7.31
CA GLY A 133 16.76 -19.73 -8.57
C GLY A 133 15.61 -20.43 -9.30
N LYS A 134 14.40 -20.46 -8.74
CA LYS A 134 13.20 -21.08 -9.32
C LYS A 134 12.34 -20.04 -10.03
N SER A 135 11.69 -20.44 -11.13
CA SER A 135 10.77 -19.57 -11.88
C SER A 135 9.52 -19.26 -11.06
N LEU A 136 9.18 -17.97 -10.95
CA LEU A 136 7.95 -17.52 -10.27
C LEU A 136 6.71 -17.85 -11.10
N PHE A 137 6.83 -17.78 -12.43
CA PHE A 137 5.73 -17.99 -13.35
C PHE A 137 6.07 -19.08 -14.36
N VAL A 138 5.04 -19.77 -14.83
CA VAL A 138 5.09 -20.72 -15.94
C VAL A 138 4.11 -20.26 -17.00
N GLN A 139 4.58 -20.28 -18.25
CA GLN A 139 3.75 -19.96 -19.40
C GLN A 139 2.82 -21.15 -19.71
N GLN A 140 1.52 -20.89 -19.79
CA GLN A 140 0.49 -21.80 -20.28
C GLN A 140 -0.15 -21.16 -21.51
N ASN A 141 0.20 -21.65 -22.69
CA ASN A 141 -0.21 -21.07 -23.98
C ASN A 141 0.17 -19.58 -24.09
N LYS A 142 -0.83 -18.68 -24.08
CA LYS A 142 -0.67 -17.22 -24.15
C LYS A 142 -0.80 -16.53 -22.79
N SER A 143 -0.97 -17.31 -21.72
CA SER A 143 -1.19 -16.83 -20.36
C SER A 143 -0.07 -17.30 -19.45
N TRP A 144 0.04 -16.65 -18.29
CA TRP A 144 1.07 -16.89 -17.29
C TRP A 144 0.42 -17.29 -15.99
N LYS A 145 0.87 -18.39 -15.41
CA LYS A 145 0.37 -18.89 -14.13
C LYS A 145 1.49 -18.84 -13.09
N PRO A 146 1.22 -18.34 -11.86
CA PRO A 146 2.20 -18.45 -10.78
C PRO A 146 2.46 -19.92 -10.45
N THR A 147 3.73 -20.26 -10.26
CA THR A 147 4.14 -21.56 -9.73
C THR A 147 3.95 -21.59 -8.22
N VAL A 148 4.07 -22.76 -7.58
CA VAL A 148 4.08 -22.86 -6.11
C VAL A 148 5.14 -21.94 -5.48
N SER A 149 6.32 -21.82 -6.11
CA SER A 149 7.36 -20.90 -5.67
C SER A 149 6.97 -19.43 -5.88
N GLY A 150 6.25 -19.14 -6.96
CA GLY A 150 5.67 -17.83 -7.25
C GLY A 150 4.62 -17.43 -6.23
N GLU A 151 3.73 -18.35 -5.87
CA GLU A 151 2.70 -18.13 -4.86
C GLU A 151 3.31 -17.78 -3.50
N ILE A 152 4.32 -18.55 -3.06
CA ILE A 152 5.03 -18.27 -1.80
C ILE A 152 5.68 -16.89 -1.87
N PHE A 153 6.41 -16.60 -2.96
CA PHE A 153 7.04 -15.29 -3.14
C PHE A 153 6.04 -14.14 -3.08
N LEU A 154 4.89 -14.26 -3.74
CA LEU A 154 3.87 -13.21 -3.75
C LEU A 154 3.29 -12.99 -2.35
N LYS A 155 2.99 -14.07 -1.61
CA LYS A 155 2.51 -13.99 -0.23
C LYS A 155 3.53 -13.35 0.70
N ASP A 156 4.79 -13.75 0.60
CA ASP A 156 5.84 -13.28 1.51
C ASP A 156 6.26 -11.84 1.19
N THR A 157 6.37 -11.49 -0.10
CA THR A 157 6.84 -10.16 -0.55
C THR A 157 5.77 -9.09 -0.39
N TYR A 158 4.53 -9.41 -0.74
CA TYR A 158 3.43 -8.45 -0.73
C TYR A 158 2.49 -8.63 0.46
N LYS A 159 2.77 -9.56 1.39
CA LYS A 159 1.94 -9.87 2.57
C LYS A 159 0.46 -10.12 2.23
N ILE A 160 0.20 -10.75 1.08
CA ILE A 160 -1.15 -11.02 0.58
C ILE A 160 -1.59 -12.47 0.83
N SER A 161 -2.91 -12.68 0.87
CA SER A 161 -3.52 -14.01 0.93
C SER A 161 -3.98 -14.49 -0.45
N LYS A 162 -4.19 -15.81 -0.60
CA LYS A 162 -4.69 -16.36 -1.86
C LYS A 162 -6.16 -16.00 -2.05
N GLY A 163 -6.48 -15.40 -3.19
CA GLY A 163 -7.86 -15.10 -3.56
C GLY A 163 -8.71 -16.33 -3.83
N THR A 164 -10.01 -16.21 -3.56
CA THR A 164 -11.03 -17.25 -3.77
C THR A 164 -12.13 -16.82 -4.74
N LYS A 165 -12.03 -15.62 -5.33
CA LYS A 165 -13.05 -15.15 -6.29
C LYS A 165 -13.02 -16.03 -7.54
N SER A 166 -14.20 -16.40 -8.00
CA SER A 166 -14.38 -17.05 -9.29
C SER A 166 -13.78 -16.19 -10.39
N LEU A 167 -13.12 -16.83 -11.35
CA LEU A 167 -12.57 -16.15 -12.51
C LEU A 167 -13.67 -15.34 -13.22
N PRO A 168 -13.37 -14.12 -13.73
CA PRO A 168 -14.24 -13.50 -14.71
C PRO A 168 -14.32 -14.47 -15.89
N GLN A 169 -15.49 -15.06 -16.12
CA GLN A 169 -15.73 -15.84 -17.34
C GLN A 169 -15.62 -14.85 -18.51
N GLU A 170 -14.65 -15.06 -19.40
CA GLU A 170 -14.64 -14.46 -20.75
C GLU A 170 -15.85 -14.94 -21.56
#